data_AF-A0A8J4JSM0-F1
#
_entry.id   AF-A0A8J4JSM0-F1
#
_cell.length_a   1.000
_cell.length_b   1.000
_cell.length_c   1.000
_cell.angle_alpha   90.00
_cell.angle_beta   90.00
_cell.angle_gamma   90.00
#
_symmetry.space_group_name_H-M   'P 1'
#
loop_
_entity.id
_entity.type
_entity.pdbx_description
1 polymer ?
#
loop_
_entity_poly.entity_id
_entity_poly.type
_entity_poly.pdbx_seq_one_letter_code
_entity_poly.pdbx_strand_id
1 'polypeptide(L)'
;PMSPDVAVGAPSGGDSGSGQVFIFRGQSEGLMPMPTQCLDSPFPGPAAFGFALRGATDLDGNGYPDLLVGAYGAAKVAVYRGQPVVVARTQLSVPDGLNPKILACVLPGSGARVSW
;
A
#
# COMPACT_ATOMS: atom_id res chain seq x y z
N PRO A 1 18.06 11.61 -3.18
CA PRO A 1 16.87 11.99 -2.39
C PRO A 1 15.65 11.21 -2.91
N MET A 2 14.85 10.59 -2.04
CA MET A 2 13.61 9.97 -2.51
C MET A 2 12.66 11.07 -2.99
N SER A 3 12.05 10.86 -4.16
CA SER A 3 11.01 11.76 -4.66
C SER A 3 9.78 11.71 -3.76
N PRO A 4 9.05 12.82 -3.57
CA PRO A 4 7.76 12.78 -2.88
C PRO A 4 6.73 12.01 -3.71
N ASP A 5 5.71 11.49 -3.04
CA ASP A 5 4.54 10.89 -3.67
C ASP A 5 3.63 11.97 -4.27
N VAL A 6 2.84 11.62 -5.28
CA VAL A 6 1.93 12.54 -5.99
C VAL A 6 0.55 11.92 -6.15
N ALA A 7 -0.49 12.72 -5.92
CA ALA A 7 -1.87 12.38 -6.25
C ALA A 7 -2.30 13.08 -7.55
N VAL A 8 -2.93 12.35 -8.46
CA VAL A 8 -3.43 12.86 -9.75
C VAL A 8 -4.93 12.60 -9.85
N GLY A 9 -5.71 13.66 -10.04
CA GLY A 9 -7.16 13.57 -10.20
C GLY A 9 -7.57 13.32 -11.65
N ALA A 10 -8.58 12.46 -11.83
CA ALA A 10 -9.31 12.26 -13.07
C ALA A 10 -10.81 12.51 -12.79
N PRO A 11 -11.29 13.76 -12.82
CA PRO A 11 -12.61 14.13 -12.31
C PRO A 11 -13.80 13.48 -13.02
N SER A 12 -13.61 13.02 -14.26
CA SER A 12 -14.61 12.29 -15.05
C SER A 12 -14.22 10.82 -15.26
N GLY A 13 -13.25 10.31 -14.50
CA GLY A 13 -12.76 8.93 -14.58
C GLY A 13 -13.66 7.91 -13.85
N GLY A 14 -13.27 6.64 -13.96
CA GLY A 14 -14.02 5.49 -13.44
C GLY A 14 -15.23 5.11 -14.28
N ASP A 15 -15.74 3.89 -14.09
CA ASP A 15 -16.84 3.33 -14.91
C ASP A 15 -18.13 4.15 -14.81
N SER A 16 -18.36 4.82 -13.68
CA SER A 16 -19.52 5.69 -13.46
C SER A 16 -19.31 7.13 -13.94
N GLY A 17 -18.10 7.49 -14.35
CA GLY A 17 -17.72 8.88 -14.66
C GLY A 17 -17.76 9.83 -13.45
N SER A 18 -17.83 9.29 -12.23
CA SER A 18 -17.95 10.10 -11.00
C SER A 18 -16.61 10.70 -10.54
N GLY A 19 -15.50 10.21 -11.09
CA GLY A 19 -14.15 10.67 -10.81
C GLY A 19 -13.30 9.65 -10.05
N GLN A 20 -11.99 9.72 -10.25
CA GLN A 20 -10.98 8.90 -9.59
C GLN A 20 -9.77 9.76 -9.18
N VAL A 21 -9.01 9.31 -8.19
CA VAL A 21 -7.69 9.86 -7.83
C VAL A 21 -6.66 8.74 -7.78
N PHE A 22 -5.54 8.93 -8.46
CA PHE A 22 -4.44 7.97 -8.55
C PHE A 22 -3.26 8.42 -7.69
N ILE A 23 -2.69 7.50 -6.90
CA ILE A 23 -1.52 7.78 -6.06
C ILE A 23 -0.28 7.14 -6.69
N PHE A 24 0.67 7.99 -7.08
CA PHE A 24 1.96 7.62 -7.63
C PHE A 24 3.03 7.79 -6.57
N ARG A 25 3.70 6.69 -6.24
CA ARG A 25 4.78 6.69 -5.26
C ARG A 25 6.08 7.20 -5.88
N GLY A 26 6.81 8.01 -5.14
CA GLY A 26 8.16 8.41 -5.46
C GLY A 26 9.19 7.31 -5.21
N GLN A 27 10.24 7.29 -6.01
CA GLN A 27 11.40 6.42 -5.89
C GLN A 27 12.69 7.23 -6.14
N SER A 28 13.84 6.56 -6.01
CA SER A 28 15.16 7.17 -6.21
C SER A 28 15.35 7.75 -7.62
N GLU A 29 14.69 7.17 -8.61
CA GLU A 29 14.79 7.53 -10.03
C GLU A 29 13.63 8.41 -10.53
N GLY A 30 12.77 8.92 -9.63
CA GLY A 30 11.61 9.75 -9.99
C GLY A 30 10.30 9.16 -9.48
N LEU A 31 9.24 9.22 -10.29
CA LEU A 31 7.94 8.64 -9.95
C LEU A 31 7.79 7.23 -10.53
N MET A 32 7.15 6.33 -9.79
CA MET A 32 6.71 5.06 -10.35
C MET A 32 5.71 5.30 -11.49
N PRO A 33 5.82 4.61 -12.63
CA PRO A 33 4.94 4.84 -13.78
C PRO A 33 3.52 4.30 -13.59
N MET A 34 3.33 3.34 -12.67
CA MET A 34 2.04 2.76 -12.35
C MET A 34 1.56 3.28 -11.00
N PRO A 35 0.28 3.68 -10.84
CA PRO A 35 -0.24 4.09 -9.56
C PRO A 35 -0.24 2.91 -8.59
N THR A 36 0.14 3.19 -7.35
CA THR A 36 0.13 2.21 -6.25
C THR A 36 -1.25 2.08 -5.60
N GLN A 37 -2.11 3.07 -5.79
CA GLN A 37 -3.47 3.09 -5.27
C GLN A 37 -4.37 3.89 -6.20
N CYS A 38 -5.62 3.44 -6.34
CA CYS A 38 -6.71 4.17 -6.97
C CYS A 38 -7.80 4.42 -5.93
N LEU A 39 -8.29 5.66 -5.87
CA LEU A 39 -9.41 6.08 -5.05
C LEU A 39 -10.59 6.37 -5.96
N ASP A 40 -11.60 5.51 -5.95
CA ASP A 40 -12.85 5.76 -6.66
C ASP A 40 -13.73 6.76 -5.89
N SER A 41 -14.47 7.59 -6.63
CA SER A 41 -15.45 8.50 -6.03
C SER A 41 -16.45 7.70 -5.16
N PRO A 42 -16.57 8.04 -3.87
CA PRO A 42 -17.60 7.46 -3.01
C PRO A 42 -18.97 8.14 -3.19
N PHE A 43 -19.07 9.12 -4.09
CA PHE A 43 -20.27 9.92 -4.30
C PHE A 43 -20.94 9.56 -5.63
N PRO A 44 -22.29 9.50 -5.66
CA PRO A 44 -23.04 9.18 -6.87
C PRO A 44 -23.05 10.34 -7.87
N GLY A 45 -23.25 10.02 -9.15
CA GLY A 45 -23.39 10.98 -10.24
C GLY A 45 -22.06 11.64 -10.64
N PRO A 46 -22.08 12.64 -11.53
CA PRO A 46 -20.88 13.33 -11.99
C PRO A 46 -20.32 14.24 -10.88
N ALA A 47 -19.73 13.62 -9.85
CA ALA A 47 -19.29 14.27 -8.63
C ALA A 47 -18.07 15.17 -8.85
N ALA A 48 -17.37 15.01 -9.98
CA ALA A 48 -16.10 15.65 -10.28
C ALA A 48 -15.06 15.39 -9.16
N PHE A 49 -15.07 14.17 -8.62
CA PHE A 49 -14.16 13.76 -7.54
C PHE A 49 -12.72 13.78 -8.04
N GLY A 50 -11.84 14.50 -7.33
CA GLY A 50 -10.45 14.68 -7.73
C GLY A 50 -10.18 15.97 -8.51
N PHE A 51 -11.17 16.84 -8.69
CA PHE A 51 -10.97 18.15 -9.36
C PHE A 51 -10.06 19.09 -8.57
N ALA A 52 -10.15 19.05 -7.25
CA ALA A 52 -9.27 19.79 -6.34
C ALA A 52 -8.67 18.83 -5.33
N LEU A 53 -7.36 18.92 -5.13
CA LEU A 53 -6.60 18.06 -4.23
C LEU A 53 -5.76 18.92 -3.28
N ARG A 54 -5.64 18.48 -2.02
CA ARG A 54 -4.66 19.04 -1.08
C ARG A 54 -4.13 17.93 -0.18
N GLY A 55 -2.81 17.74 -0.19
CA GLY A 55 -2.14 16.81 0.72
C GLY A 55 -0.94 17.44 1.42
N ALA A 56 0.05 16.62 1.75
CA ALA A 56 1.29 17.03 2.41
C ALA A 56 1.10 17.66 3.81
N THR A 57 -0.01 17.34 4.48
CA THR A 57 -0.30 17.77 5.85
C THR A 57 -0.89 16.59 6.61
N ASP A 58 -0.36 16.29 7.78
CA ASP A 58 -0.91 15.33 8.73
C ASP A 58 -1.97 16.04 9.57
N LEU A 59 -3.24 15.63 9.45
CA LEU A 59 -4.37 16.27 10.14
C LEU A 59 -4.69 15.60 11.48
N ASP A 60 -4.26 14.37 11.70
CA ASP A 60 -4.60 13.58 12.90
C ASP A 60 -3.39 13.28 13.81
N GLY A 61 -2.20 13.72 13.42
CA GLY A 61 -0.98 13.66 14.22
C GLY A 61 -0.34 12.28 14.25
N ASN A 62 -0.61 11.43 13.25
CA ASN A 62 -0.08 10.07 13.19
C ASN A 62 1.30 9.95 12.53
N GLY A 63 1.86 11.05 12.01
CA GLY A 63 3.15 11.13 11.35
C GLY A 63 3.12 10.89 9.85
N TYR A 64 1.95 10.68 9.25
CA TYR A 64 1.76 10.45 7.81
C TYR A 64 0.87 11.53 7.20
N PRO A 65 1.26 12.14 6.06
CA PRO A 65 0.42 13.13 5.40
C PRO A 65 -0.92 12.56 4.91
N ASP A 66 -1.98 13.32 5.11
CA ASP A 66 -3.33 13.02 4.65
C ASP A 66 -3.61 13.66 3.28
N LEU A 67 -4.75 13.30 2.68
CA LEU A 67 -5.23 13.81 1.40
C LEU A 67 -6.70 14.25 1.48
N LEU A 68 -6.94 15.51 1.15
CA LEU A 68 -8.27 16.09 0.91
C LEU A 68 -8.59 16.01 -0.58
N VAL A 69 -9.79 15.53 -0.90
CA VAL A 69 -10.30 15.41 -2.27
C VAL A 69 -11.63 16.12 -2.41
N GLY A 70 -11.66 17.16 -3.24
CA GLY A 70 -12.88 17.88 -3.59
C GLY A 70 -13.71 17.11 -4.62
N ALA A 71 -15.03 17.14 -4.43
CA ALA A 71 -16.04 16.64 -5.35
C ALA A 71 -17.16 17.67 -5.47
N TYR A 72 -16.90 18.75 -6.21
CA TYR A 72 -17.79 19.91 -6.23
C TYR A 72 -19.15 19.59 -6.84
N GLY A 73 -19.23 18.64 -7.78
CA GLY A 73 -20.50 18.18 -8.37
C GLY A 73 -21.41 17.50 -7.34
N ALA A 74 -20.84 16.97 -6.25
CA ALA A 74 -21.56 16.39 -5.13
C ALA A 74 -21.66 17.33 -3.91
N ALA A 75 -21.13 18.56 -4.00
CA ALA A 75 -21.00 19.51 -2.89
C ALA A 75 -20.32 18.90 -1.65
N LYS A 76 -19.31 18.05 -1.85
CA LYS A 76 -18.61 17.31 -0.78
C LYS A 76 -17.09 17.40 -0.89
N VAL A 77 -16.44 17.14 0.23
CA VAL A 77 -15.00 16.90 0.35
C VAL A 77 -14.80 15.58 1.07
N ALA A 78 -13.95 14.72 0.52
CA ALA A 78 -13.52 13.50 1.18
C ALA A 78 -12.14 13.71 1.83
N VAL A 79 -11.91 13.06 2.97
CA VAL A 79 -10.63 13.06 3.69
C VAL A 79 -10.12 11.63 3.74
N TYR A 80 -8.93 11.40 3.18
CA TYR A 80 -8.22 10.14 3.23
C TYR A 80 -7.02 10.28 4.16
N ARG A 81 -6.96 9.44 5.20
CA ARG A 81 -5.89 9.51 6.19
C ARG A 81 -4.73 8.59 5.85
N GLY A 82 -3.51 9.10 5.96
CA GLY A 82 -2.30 8.31 5.84
C GLY A 82 -2.25 7.26 6.94
N GLN A 83 -1.85 6.03 6.61
CA GLN A 83 -1.74 4.95 7.59
C GLN A 83 -0.28 4.58 7.85
N PRO A 84 0.08 4.21 9.09
CA PRO A 84 1.41 3.71 9.41
C PRO A 84 1.82 2.50 8.57
N VAL A 85 3.05 2.54 8.03
CA VAL A 85 3.61 1.48 7.20
C VAL A 85 4.51 0.58 8.05
N VAL A 86 4.15 -0.70 8.16
CA VAL A 86 4.94 -1.70 8.89
C VAL A 86 5.88 -2.43 7.94
N VAL A 87 7.19 -2.37 8.21
CA VAL A 87 8.21 -3.11 7.45
C VAL A 87 8.52 -4.41 8.18
N ALA A 88 7.97 -5.52 7.71
CA ALA A 88 8.27 -6.85 8.24
C ALA A 88 9.60 -7.38 7.65
N ARG A 89 10.47 -7.90 8.51
CA ARG A 89 11.71 -8.60 8.11
C ARG A 89 11.63 -10.03 8.56
N THR A 90 11.81 -10.96 7.64
CA THR A 90 11.77 -12.41 7.91
C THR A 90 13.13 -13.02 7.62
N GLN A 91 13.50 -14.03 8.41
CA GLN A 91 14.71 -14.80 8.20
C GLN A 91 14.39 -16.27 8.43
N LEU A 92 14.83 -17.11 7.49
CA LEU A 92 14.78 -18.55 7.60
C LEU A 92 16.21 -19.07 7.64
N SER A 93 16.54 -19.84 8.67
CA SER A 93 17.84 -20.50 8.79
C SER A 93 17.62 -22.00 8.62
N VAL A 94 18.28 -22.58 7.61
CA VAL A 94 18.33 -24.03 7.37
C VAL A 94 19.78 -24.46 7.25
N PRO A 95 20.12 -25.73 7.58
CA PRO A 95 21.45 -26.26 7.32
C PRO A 95 21.78 -26.23 5.83
N ASP A 96 23.03 -25.95 5.48
CA ASP A 96 23.49 -25.95 4.08
C ASP A 96 23.52 -27.36 3.44
N GLY A 97 23.46 -28.40 4.27
CA GLY A 97 23.37 -29.79 3.83
C GLY A 97 23.05 -30.74 4.97
N LEU A 98 22.38 -31.84 4.63
CA LEU A 98 22.04 -32.90 5.57
C LEU A 98 22.95 -34.10 5.32
N ASN A 99 23.52 -34.67 6.39
CA ASN A 99 24.30 -35.90 6.31
C ASN A 99 23.43 -37.08 6.77
N PRO A 100 22.98 -37.97 5.87
CA PRO A 100 22.10 -39.09 6.23
C PRO A 100 22.74 -40.10 7.18
N LYS A 101 24.08 -40.09 7.30
CA LYS A 101 24.80 -40.96 8.23
C LYS A 101 24.73 -40.45 9.68
N ILE A 102 24.38 -39.18 9.89
CA ILE A 102 24.24 -38.58 11.22
C ILE A 102 22.78 -38.70 11.66
N LEU A 103 22.46 -39.75 12.43
CA LEU A 103 21.12 -40.00 12.96
C LEU A 103 20.97 -39.43 14.38
N ALA A 104 20.89 -38.10 14.47
CA ALA A 104 20.91 -37.36 15.73
C ALA A 104 19.54 -37.31 16.45
N CYS A 105 18.43 -37.52 15.74
CA CYS A 105 17.08 -37.41 16.29
C CYS A 105 16.39 -38.78 16.41
N VAL A 106 15.37 -38.88 17.27
CA VAL A 106 14.54 -40.09 17.44
C VAL A 106 13.10 -39.77 17.06
N LEU A 107 12.51 -40.57 16.18
CA LEU A 107 11.12 -40.43 15.77
C LEU A 107 10.18 -40.78 16.93
N PRO A 108 9.22 -39.89 17.26
CA PRO A 108 8.19 -40.20 18.24
C PRO A 108 7.37 -41.45 17.83
N GLY A 109 7.13 -42.36 18.77
CA GLY A 109 6.25 -43.54 18.59
C GLY A 109 6.89 -44.79 17.98
N SER A 110 8.04 -44.68 17.30
CA SER A 110 8.74 -45.84 16.72
C SER A 110 10.11 -46.11 17.32
N GLY A 111 10.73 -45.12 17.98
CA GLY A 111 12.09 -45.22 18.50
C GLY A 111 13.17 -45.23 17.41
N ALA A 112 12.80 -45.07 16.14
CA ALA A 112 13.72 -45.06 15.01
C ALA A 112 14.58 -43.79 15.01
N ARG A 113 15.88 -43.90 14.71
CA ARG A 113 16.80 -42.75 14.62
C ARG A 113 16.83 -42.17 13.21
N VAL A 114 16.80 -40.84 13.09
CA VAL A 114 16.75 -40.11 11.80
C VAL A 114 17.75 -38.95 11.76
N SER A 115 18.14 -38.56 10.54
CA SER A 115 18.92 -37.33 10.29
C SER A 115 18.04 -36.10 10.35
N TRP A 116 18.61 -34.98 10.83
CA TRP A 116 17.98 -33.66 10.86
C TRP A 116 18.82 -32.67 10.08
#